data_AF-A0A401T3I6-F1
#
_entry.id   AF-A0A401T3I6-F1
#
_cell.length_a   1.000
_cell.length_b   1.000
_cell.length_c   1.000
_cell.angle_alpha   90.00
_cell.angle_beta   90.00
_cell.angle_gamma   90.00
#
_symmetry.space_group_name_H-M   'P 1'
#
loop_
_entity.id
_entity.type
_entity.pdbx_description
1 polymer ?
#
loop_
_entity_poly.entity_id
_entity_poly.type
_entity_poly.pdbx_seq_one_letter_code
_entity_poly.pdbx_strand_id
1 'polypeptide(L)' 'MPYVSLICILAVIASFCIGPGGIPFVLTGEMFDQSSRSAAFMVGGTVLWISNFFVGLLFPVIQVQFN' A
#
# COMPACT_ATOMS: atom_id res chain seq x y z
N MET A 1 -7.44 24.16 9.54
CA MET A 1 -6.48 24.75 8.56
C MET A 1 -6.43 23.88 7.31
N PRO A 2 -7.23 24.18 6.27
CA PRO A 2 -7.41 23.31 5.10
C PRO A 2 -6.13 23.14 4.26
N TYR A 3 -5.30 24.19 4.15
CA TYR A 3 -4.05 24.14 3.38
C TYR A 3 -2.99 23.19 3.96
N VAL A 4 -2.88 23.13 5.29
CA VAL A 4 -1.94 22.21 5.96
C VAL A 4 -2.36 20.75 5.75
N SER A 5 -3.66 20.47 5.84
CA SER A 5 -4.21 19.13 5.54
C SER A 5 -3.94 18.73 4.09
N LEU A 6 -4.17 19.62 3.13
CA LEU A 6 -3.89 19.38 1.71
C LEU A 6 -2.41 19.05 1.46
N ILE A 7 -1.49 19.85 2.01
CA ILE A 7 -0.04 19.60 1.86
C ILE A 7 0.34 18.24 2.46
N CYS A 8 -0.23 17.90 3.62
CA CYS A 8 0.06 16.63 4.28
C CYS A 8 -0.42 15.43 3.45
N ILE A 9 -1.65 15.50 2.89
CA ILE A 9 -2.19 14.47 1.98
C ILE A 9 -1.29 14.32 0.74
N LEU A 10 -0.91 15.43 0.11
CA LEU A 10 -0.05 15.41 -1.08
C LEU A 10 1.34 14.83 -0.78
N ALA A 11 1.92 15.16 0.37
CA ALA A 11 3.21 14.60 0.80
C ALA A 11 3.13 13.07 0.98
N VAL A 12 2.04 12.56 1.56
CA VAL A 12 1.81 11.12 1.70
C VAL A 12 1.68 10.46 0.33
N ILE A 13 0.89 11.03 -0.59
CA ILE A 13 0.74 10.50 -1.95
C ILE A 13 2.09 10.48 -2.69
N ALA A 14 2.83 11.58 -2.65
CA ALA A 14 4.13 11.69 -3.30
C ALA A 14 5.13 10.65 -2.76
N SER A 15 5.18 10.47 -1.43
CA SER A 15 6.03 9.46 -0.81
C SER A 15 5.65 8.03 -1.24
N PHE A 16 4.35 7.74 -1.38
CA PHE A 16 3.86 6.44 -1.81
C PHE A 16 4.26 6.12 -3.26
N CYS A 17 4.14 7.11 -4.16
CA CYS A 17 4.52 6.95 -5.56
C CYS A 17 6.03 6.73 -5.77
N ILE A 18 6.88 7.33 -4.92
CA ILE A 18 8.34 7.21 -5.06
C ILE A 18 8.85 5.84 -4.61
N GLY A 19 8.19 5.21 -3.64
CA GLY A 19 8.72 3.97 -3.06
C GLY A 19 7.69 2.85 -2.89
N PRO A 20 6.82 2.93 -1.87
CA PRO A 20 5.96 1.82 -1.46
C PRO A 20 5.04 1.28 -2.56
N GLY A 21 4.65 2.11 -3.53
CA GLY A 21 3.76 1.70 -4.62
C GLY A 21 4.41 0.73 -5.62
N GLY A 22 5.71 0.88 -5.89
CA GLY A 22 6.41 0.10 -6.93
C GLY A 22 7.49 -0.85 -6.40
N ILE A 23 8.19 -0.45 -5.34
CA ILE A 23 9.34 -1.18 -4.79
C ILE A 23 9.02 -2.63 -4.39
N PRO A 24 7.89 -2.94 -3.74
CA PRO A 24 7.59 -4.32 -3.35
C PRO A 24 7.48 -5.29 -4.53
N PHE A 25 6.97 -4.83 -5.68
CA PHE A 25 6.87 -5.64 -6.89
C PHE A 25 8.23 -5.91 -7.53
N VAL A 26 9.09 -4.89 -7.57
CA VAL A 26 10.46 -5.03 -8.05
C VAL A 26 11.25 -5.98 -7.15
N LEU A 27 11.19 -5.78 -5.83
CA LEU A 27 11.84 -6.67 -4.85
C LEU A 27 11.36 -8.11 -4.97
N THR A 28 10.05 -8.35 -5.16
CA THR A 28 9.52 -9.71 -5.35
C THR A 28 10.07 -10.36 -6.64
N GLY A 29 10.35 -9.56 -7.68
CA GLY A 29 11.02 -10.01 -8.89
C GLY A 29 12.50 -10.40 -8.66
N GLU A 30 13.24 -9.59 -7.91
CA GLU A 30 14.69 -9.75 -7.74
C GLU A 30 15.08 -10.71 -6.61
N MET A 31 14.27 -10.82 -5.55
CA MET A 31 14.61 -11.62 -4.36
C MET A 31 14.31 -13.13 -4.52
N PHE A 32 13.48 -13.49 -5.49
CA PHE A 32 13.03 -14.87 -5.69
C PHE A 32 13.53 -15.44 -7.01
N ASP A 33 14.01 -16.69 -6.97
CA ASP A 33 14.41 -17.44 -8.15
C ASP A 33 13.23 -17.58 -9.13
N GLN A 34 13.55 -17.65 -10.42
CA GLN A 34 12.57 -17.73 -11.51
C GLN A 34 11.52 -18.84 -11.31
N SER A 35 11.90 -19.97 -10.72
CA SER A 35 11.01 -21.10 -10.42
C SER A 35 9.97 -20.78 -9.35
N SER A 36 10.28 -19.88 -8.41
CA SER A 36 9.44 -19.52 -7.26
C SER A 36 8.77 -18.14 -7.40
N ARG A 37 9.22 -17.33 -8.36
CA ARG A 37 8.75 -15.95 -8.59
C ARG A 37 7.23 -15.87 -8.80
N SER A 38 6.63 -16.77 -9.57
CA SER A 38 5.18 -16.79 -9.78
C SER A 38 4.40 -17.04 -8.48
N ALA A 39 4.86 -17.98 -7.66
CA ALA A 39 4.27 -18.27 -6.35
C ALA A 39 4.45 -17.07 -5.39
N ALA A 40 5.62 -16.42 -5.40
CA ALA A 40 5.87 -15.24 -4.59
C ALA A 40 4.95 -14.06 -4.98
N PHE A 41 4.74 -13.81 -6.27
CA PHE A 41 3.79 -12.80 -6.74
C PHE A 41 2.34 -13.12 -6.37
N MET A 42 1.94 -14.40 -6.41
CA MET A 42 0.61 -14.80 -5.94
C MET A 42 0.42 -14.47 -4.46
N VAL A 43 1.33 -14.90 -3.59
CA VAL A 43 1.23 -14.65 -2.15
C VAL A 43 1.28 -13.14 -1.85
N GLY A 44 2.24 -12.42 -2.43
CA GLY A 44 2.37 -10.97 -2.26
C GLY A 44 1.13 -10.21 -2.76
N GLY A 45 0.60 -10.60 -3.91
CA GLY A 45 -0.64 -10.05 -4.46
C GLY A 45 -1.85 -10.31 -3.56
N THR A 46 -2.02 -11.54 -3.07
CA THR A 46 -3.12 -11.88 -2.15
C THR A 46 -3.03 -11.06 -0.86
N VAL A 47 -1.85 -10.92 -0.27
CA VAL A 47 -1.64 -10.09 0.94
C VAL A 47 -1.96 -8.62 0.66
N LEU A 48 -1.56 -8.08 -0.49
CA LEU A 48 -1.87 -6.72 -0.90
C LEU A 48 -3.38 -6.49 -0.99
N TRP A 49 -4.10 -7.38 -1.69
CA TRP A 49 -5.55 -7.26 -1.87
C TRP A 49 -6.32 -7.38 -0.56
N ILE A 50 -5.93 -8.33 0.30
CA ILE A 50 -6.54 -8.49 1.64
C ILE A 50 -6.29 -7.24 2.49
N SER A 51 -5.07 -6.71 2.48
CA SER A 51 -4.74 -5.49 3.23
C SER A 51 -5.56 -4.30 2.73
N ASN A 52 -5.70 -4.13 1.41
CA ASN A 52 -6.51 -3.06 0.83
C ASN A 52 -8.00 -3.20 1.22
N PHE A 53 -8.52 -4.43 1.23
CA PHE A 53 -9.88 -4.70 1.68
C PHE A 53 -10.09 -4.28 3.15
N PHE A 54 -9.18 -4.64 4.05
CA PHE A 54 -9.27 -4.24 5.45
C PHE A 54 -9.14 -2.74 5.65
N VAL A 55 -8.22 -2.06 4.94
CA VAL A 55 -8.09 -0.61 5.03
C VAL A 55 -9.38 0.07 4.55
N GLY A 56 -9.96 -0.37 3.42
CA GLY A 56 -11.22 0.15 2.93
C GLY A 56 -12.40 -0.05 3.89
N LEU A 57 -12.41 -1.16 4.63
CA LEU A 57 -13.45 -1.47 5.62
C LEU A 57 -13.26 -0.68 6.93
N LEU A 58 -12.03 -0.58 7.42
CA LEU A 58 -11.72 -0.02 8.75
C LEU A 58 -11.59 1.50 8.74
N PHE A 59 -11.16 2.11 7.63
CA PHE A 59 -10.98 3.56 7.53
C PHE A 59 -12.22 4.36 7.98
N PRO A 60 -13.45 4.09 7.53
CA PRO A 60 -14.63 4.83 8.00
C PRO A 60 -14.90 4.63 9.49
N VAL A 61 -14.67 3.43 10.04
CA VAL A 61 -14.84 3.15 11.48
C VAL A 61 -13.87 3.98 12.31
N ILE A 62 -12.62 4.07 11.85
CA ILE A 62 -11.59 4.87 12.51
C ILE A 62 -11.93 6.36 12.42
N GLN A 63 -12.38 6.86 11.26
CA GLN A 63 -12.75 8.27 11.11
C GLN A 63 -13.91 8.70 12.03
N VAL A 64 -14.88 7.82 12.27
CA VAL A 64 -16.01 8.10 13.18
C VAL A 64 -15.56 8.12 14.64
N GLN A 65 -14.57 7.32 15.04
CA GLN A 65 -14.06 7.29 16.42
C GLN A 65 -13.26 8.55 16.81
N PHE A 66 -12.67 9.25 15.83
CA PHE A 66 -11.84 10.44 16.05
C PHE A 66 -12.60 11.77 15.89
N ASN A 67 -13.91 11.74 15.64
CA ASN A 67 -14.79 12.91 15.51
C ASN A 67 -15.73 13.00 16.71
#